data_AF-A0A2D9CF06-F1
#
_entry.id   AF-A0A2D9CF06-F1
#
_cell.length_a   1.000
_cell.length_b   1.000
_cell.length_c   1.000
_cell.angle_alpha   90.00
_cell.angle_beta   90.00
_cell.angle_gamma   90.00
#
_symmetry.space_group_name_H-M   'P 1'
#
loop_
_entity.id
_entity.type
_entity.pdbx_description
1 polymer ?
#
loop_
_entity_poly.entity_id
_entity_poly.type
_entity_poly.pdbx_seq_one_letter_code
_entity_poly.pdbx_strand_id
1 'polypeptide(L)'
;MVISNTNKIQSDGSTADYYLLPEMADQLQDLISHKDMNAQIGEIFRACYRYGEVQHSKKLRDAKKIKFYAEAEIKRLENAGE
;
A
#
# COMPACT_ATOMS: atom_id res chain seq x y z
N MET A 1 -27.50 9.72 2.16
CA MET A 1 -26.44 10.75 2.27
C MET A 1 -25.12 10.04 2.04
N VAL A 2 -24.50 10.21 0.88
CA VAL A 2 -23.18 9.64 0.59
C VAL A 2 -22.16 10.69 0.99
N ILE A 3 -21.40 10.44 2.05
CA ILE A 3 -20.31 11.34 2.47
C ILE A 3 -19.08 10.90 1.68
N SER A 4 -18.84 11.53 0.53
CA SER A 4 -17.60 11.35 -0.22
C SER A 4 -16.49 12.15 0.47
N ASN A 5 -15.66 11.49 1.28
CA ASN A 5 -14.47 12.11 1.85
C ASN A 5 -13.36 12.19 0.79
N THR A 6 -13.33 13.29 0.03
CA THR A 6 -12.29 13.58 -0.98
C THR A 6 -11.44 14.81 -0.60
N ASN A 7 -11.10 14.96 0.68
CA ASN A 7 -10.08 15.94 1.08
C ASN A 7 -8.68 15.34 0.85
N LYS A 8 -8.19 15.39 -0.38
CA LYS A 8 -6.77 15.13 -0.68
C LYS A 8 -5.96 16.28 -0.06
N ILE A 9 -5.10 15.96 0.91
CA ILE A 9 -4.22 16.94 1.54
C ILE A 9 -3.18 17.38 0.51
N GLN A 10 -3.19 18.65 0.14
CA GLN A 10 -2.16 19.25 -0.70
C GLN A 10 -0.94 19.53 0.19
N SER A 11 0.13 18.75 0.02
CA SER A 11 1.39 18.89 0.76
C SER A 11 2.17 20.12 0.29
N ASP A 12 2.68 20.92 1.22
CA ASP A 12 3.55 22.08 0.95
C ASP A 12 5.06 21.73 1.00
N GLY A 13 5.38 20.44 1.13
CA GLY A 13 6.76 19.94 1.15
C GLY A 13 7.44 19.99 2.53
N SER A 14 6.79 20.53 3.55
CA SER A 14 7.17 20.34 4.96
C SER A 14 6.46 19.11 5.52
N THR A 15 7.06 18.44 6.52
CA THR A 15 6.66 17.10 7.01
C THR A 15 5.15 16.97 7.14
N ALA A 16 4.56 16.22 6.22
CA ALA A 16 3.12 16.07 6.21
C ALA A 16 2.73 14.90 7.11
N ASP A 17 1.67 15.10 7.90
CA ASP A 17 1.15 14.14 8.88
C ASP A 17 0.89 12.74 8.31
N TYR A 18 0.80 12.58 6.98
CA TYR A 18 0.64 11.30 6.31
C TYR A 18 1.86 10.35 6.36
N TYR A 19 3.02 10.79 6.87
CA TYR A 19 4.16 9.92 7.16
C TYR A 19 4.19 9.42 8.61
N LEU A 20 3.35 9.97 9.50
CA LEU A 20 3.28 9.51 10.88
C LEU A 20 2.65 8.11 10.92
N LEU A 21 3.24 7.23 11.71
CA LEU A 21 2.63 5.94 12.02
C LEU A 21 1.46 6.17 12.99
N PRO A 22 0.36 5.42 12.85
CA PRO A 22 -0.72 5.47 13.82
C PRO A 22 -0.22 5.02 15.20
N GLU A 23 -0.80 5.61 16.24
CA GLU A 23 -0.51 5.24 17.62
C GLU A 23 -0.77 3.73 17.82
N MET A 24 0.14 3.04 18.50
CA MET A 24 0.08 1.59 18.78
C MET A 24 0.27 0.66 17.56
N ALA A 25 0.82 1.13 16.44
CA ALA A 25 1.17 0.24 15.33
C ALA A 25 2.51 -0.47 15.57
N ASP A 26 2.46 -1.80 15.61
CA ASP A 26 3.64 -2.65 15.86
C ASP A 26 4.00 -3.52 14.65
N GLN A 27 3.07 -3.71 13.71
CA GLN A 27 3.20 -4.60 12.57
C GLN A 27 2.70 -3.95 11.28
N LEU A 28 3.17 -4.45 10.12
CA LEU A 28 2.68 -4.01 8.81
C LEU A 28 1.17 -4.17 8.66
N GLN A 29 0.58 -5.17 9.31
CA GLN A 29 -0.87 -5.37 9.26
C GLN A 29 -1.64 -4.19 9.85
N ASP A 30 -1.12 -3.54 10.89
CA ASP A 30 -1.75 -2.38 11.53
C ASP A 30 -1.81 -1.21 10.55
N LEU A 31 -0.74 -1.01 9.78
CA LEU A 31 -0.66 0.02 8.74
C LEU A 31 -1.57 -0.29 7.54
N ILE A 32 -1.62 -1.55 7.11
CA ILE A 32 -2.53 -2.03 6.04
C ILE A 32 -3.98 -1.75 6.43
N SER A 33 -4.35 -2.07 7.67
CA SER A 33 -5.69 -1.85 8.21
C SER A 33 -5.99 -0.36 8.41
N HIS A 34 -5.06 0.41 8.97
CA HIS A 34 -5.24 1.85 9.20
C HIS A 34 -5.47 2.64 7.90
N LYS A 35 -4.81 2.23 6.82
CA LYS A 35 -4.95 2.85 5.49
C LYS A 35 -6.05 2.23 4.62
N ASP A 36 -6.82 1.29 5.17
CA ASP A 36 -7.86 0.53 4.46
C ASP A 36 -7.38 -0.03 3.11
N MET A 37 -6.17 -0.60 3.11
CA MET A 37 -5.57 -1.13 1.88
C MET A 37 -6.31 -2.38 1.43
N ASN A 38 -6.67 -2.43 0.15
CA ASN A 38 -7.16 -3.66 -0.45
C ASN A 38 -6.07 -4.76 -0.48
N ALA A 39 -6.48 -5.98 -0.85
CA ALA A 39 -5.59 -7.14 -0.86
C ALA A 39 -4.37 -6.96 -1.79
N GLN A 40 -4.53 -6.30 -2.94
CA GLN A 40 -3.44 -6.06 -3.90
C GLN A 40 -2.39 -5.12 -3.30
N ILE A 41 -2.83 -3.97 -2.77
CA ILE A 41 -1.95 -2.97 -2.14
C ILE A 41 -1.28 -3.54 -0.88
N GLY A 42 -2.01 -4.30 -0.05
CA GLY A 42 -1.44 -4.95 1.13
C GLY A 42 -0.30 -5.94 0.78
N GLU A 43 -0.47 -6.74 -0.28
CA GLU A 43 0.58 -7.67 -0.72
C GLU A 43 1.80 -6.95 -1.32
N ILE A 44 1.58 -5.84 -2.05
CA ILE A 44 2.68 -4.97 -2.51
C ILE A 44 3.45 -4.44 -1.31
N PHE A 45 2.76 -3.91 -0.30
CA PHE A 45 3.42 -3.31 0.86
C PHE A 45 4.26 -4.33 1.64
N ARG A 46 3.72 -5.53 1.90
CA ARG A 46 4.48 -6.63 2.51
C ARG A 46 5.68 -7.05 1.67
N ALA A 47 5.55 -7.09 0.34
CA ALA A 47 6.63 -7.47 -0.56
C ALA A 47 7.75 -6.41 -0.62
N CYS A 48 7.39 -5.13 -0.55
CA CYS A 48 8.35 -4.02 -0.46
C CYS A 48 9.11 -4.01 0.88
N TYR A 49 8.41 -4.24 1.99
CA TYR A 49 9.04 -4.23 3.31
C TYR A 49 10.13 -5.31 3.45
N ARG A 50 9.84 -6.55 3.07
CA ARG A 50 10.75 -7.70 3.22
C ARG A 50 11.70 -7.91 2.04
N TYR A 51 11.92 -6.89 1.21
CA TYR A 51 12.49 -7.03 -0.13
C TYR A 51 13.90 -7.64 -0.12
N GLY A 52 14.01 -8.90 -0.56
CA GLY A 52 15.28 -9.64 -0.57
C GLY A 52 15.72 -10.20 0.79
N GLU A 53 14.86 -10.16 1.82
CA GLU A 53 15.17 -10.71 3.16
C GLU A 53 14.82 -12.20 3.29
N VAL A 54 13.97 -12.72 2.40
CA VAL A 54 13.51 -14.10 2.48
C VAL A 54 14.55 -15.01 1.81
N GLN A 55 15.13 -15.93 2.57
CA GLN A 55 16.17 -16.86 2.12
C GLN A 55 15.81 -17.61 0.82
N HIS A 56 14.53 -17.92 0.61
CA HIS A 56 14.00 -18.60 -0.58
C HIS A 56 13.40 -17.64 -1.64
N SER A 57 13.44 -16.31 -1.43
CA SER A 57 12.94 -15.30 -2.37
C SER A 57 14.08 -14.35 -2.74
N LYS A 58 14.65 -14.52 -3.93
CA LYS A 58 15.57 -13.52 -4.48
C LYS A 58 14.81 -12.20 -4.70
N LYS A 59 15.52 -11.06 -4.66
CA LYS A 59 14.96 -9.72 -4.99
C LYS A 59 14.11 -9.71 -6.27
N LEU A 60 14.54 -10.45 -7.31
CA LEU A 60 13.79 -10.60 -8.55
C LEU A 60 12.39 -11.23 -8.37
N ARG A 61 12.25 -12.19 -7.45
CA ARG A 61 10.95 -12.81 -7.14
C ARG A 61 10.02 -11.82 -6.45
N ASP A 62 10.54 -11.05 -5.48
CA ASP A 62 9.74 -10.02 -4.82
C ASP A 62 9.35 -8.91 -5.80
N ALA A 63 10.25 -8.48 -6.70
CA ALA A 63 9.93 -7.53 -7.77
C ALA A 63 8.84 -8.04 -8.72
N LYS A 64 8.89 -9.32 -9.12
CA LYS A 64 7.83 -9.95 -9.92
C LYS A 64 6.50 -10.02 -9.17
N LYS A 65 6.53 -10.28 -7.86
CA LYS A 65 5.33 -10.28 -7.01
C LYS A 65 4.70 -8.89 -6.96
N ILE A 66 5.51 -7.86 -6.71
CA ILE A 66 5.06 -6.45 -6.71
C ILE A 66 4.40 -6.11 -8.06
N LYS A 67 5.07 -6.41 -9.17
CA LYS A 67 4.53 -6.19 -10.52
C LYS A 67 3.17 -6.87 -10.71
N PHE A 68 3.05 -8.15 -10.35
CA PHE A 68 1.80 -8.90 -10.49
C PHE A 68 0.62 -8.25 -9.75
N TYR A 69 0.81 -7.86 -8.49
CA TYR A 69 -0.26 -7.22 -7.73
C TYR A 69 -0.54 -5.79 -8.19
N ALA A 70 0.46 -5.07 -8.71
CA ALA A 70 0.26 -3.75 -9.30
C ALA A 70 -0.59 -3.83 -10.58
N GLU A 71 -0.30 -4.79 -11.46
CA GLU A 71 -1.11 -5.06 -12.66
C GLU A 71 -2.56 -5.44 -12.29
N ALA A 72 -2.74 -6.24 -11.24
CA ALA A 72 -4.06 -6.60 -10.74
C ALA A 72 -4.84 -5.38 -10.19
N GLU A 73 -4.16 -4.47 -9.50
CA GLU A 73 -4.78 -3.24 -8.99
C GLU A 73 -5.16 -2.28 -10.11
N ILE A 74 -4.29 -2.10 -11.12
CA ILE A 74 -4.61 -1.31 -12.32
C ILE A 74 -5.88 -1.84 -12.96
N LYS A 75 -5.96 -3.15 -13.18
CA LYS A 75 -7.17 -3.77 -13.76
C LYS A 75 -8.41 -3.57 -12.90
N ARG A 76 -8.29 -3.59 -11.56
CA ARG A 76 -9.41 -3.32 -10.64
C ARG A 76 -9.91 -1.88 -10.83
N LEU A 77 -9.01 -0.92 -10.84
CA LEU A 77 -9.31 0.50 -11.02
C LEU A 77 -9.94 0.78 -12.39
N GLU A 78 -9.36 0.24 -13.46
CA GLU A 78 -9.91 0.33 -14.83
C GLU A 78 -11.35 -0.21 -14.90
N ASN A 79 -11.63 -1.35 -14.26
CA ASN A 79 -12.98 -1.91 -14.21
C ASN A 79 -13.95 -1.11 -13.33
N ALA A 80 -13.44 -0.40 -12.33
CA ALA A 80 -14.22 0.46 -11.44
C ALA A 80 -14.47 1.85 -12.02
N GLY A 81 -13.71 2.27 -13.05
CA GLY A 81 -13.78 3.61 -13.63
C GLY A 81 -13.17 4.69 -12.74
N GLU A 82 -12.20 4.33 -11.88
CA GLU A 82 -11.45 5.23 -10.98
C GLU A 82 -10.25 5.90 -11.67
#